data_AF-A0A496W994-F1
#
_entry.id   AF-A0A496W994-F1
#
_cell.length_a   1.000
_cell.length_b   1.000
_cell.length_c   1.000
_cell.angle_alpha   90.00
_cell.angle_beta   90.00
_cell.angle_gamma   90.00
#
_symmetry.space_group_name_H-M   'P 1'
#
loop_
_entity.id
_entity.type
_entity.pdbx_description
1 polymer ?
#
loop_
_entity_poly.entity_id
_entity_poly.type
_entity_poly.pdbx_seq_one_letter_code
_entity_poly.pdbx_strand_id
1 'polypeptide(L)'
;MSSAKTKNTSLALAISTVLATTSYQAALATPNDTSHSTVNSFILLAEAKPALPLATAQQPSASLEQLQYEAFENSKYTDKDAKLLTMYWDYGDFSNAKLYIGSLLMSGDDATVQKVLQQAQLLKQQDEAFWNSKYTIDDAELLAESWGKPTLWDAKLKIGSLLMSGDDAAIQKALQQAANQANPEQQDEQQQSEAFWNSKYTYNDAQLLAEWWGMSAPWDAKLKIGRLLMNGNDAAIQKELQQQQQSNAFWNGKYTIADAQILAEYWNKSELWDAKLKIGSLLMSGDNAAVKKALQQAKQTVKWPN
;
A
#
# COMPACT_ATOMS: atom_id res chain seq x y z
N MET A 1 3.03 -36.01 67.78
CA MET A 1 4.22 -35.76 66.93
C MET A 1 4.69 -37.10 66.38
N SER A 2 4.22 -37.48 65.18
CA SER A 2 4.66 -38.69 64.50
C SER A 2 4.93 -38.32 63.04
N SER A 3 6.14 -38.66 62.60
CA SER A 3 6.74 -38.26 61.32
C SER A 3 6.53 -39.40 60.31
N ALA A 4 5.87 -39.10 59.19
CA ALA A 4 5.80 -39.99 58.05
C ALA A 4 6.49 -39.29 56.86
N LYS A 5 7.74 -39.70 56.59
CA LYS A 5 8.45 -39.41 55.34
C LYS A 5 7.96 -40.39 54.28
N THR A 6 7.28 -39.89 53.25
CA THR A 6 7.16 -40.58 51.96
C THR A 6 8.08 -39.91 50.96
N LYS A 7 9.01 -40.71 50.44
CA LYS A 7 9.91 -40.37 49.34
C LYS A 7 9.09 -40.31 48.05
N ASN A 8 9.15 -39.21 47.31
CA ASN A 8 8.69 -39.18 45.92
C ASN A 8 9.89 -39.39 45.01
N THR A 9 9.79 -40.48 44.26
CA THR A 9 10.77 -41.04 43.33
C THR A 9 10.73 -40.27 42.02
N SER A 10 11.91 -39.99 41.47
CA SER A 10 12.16 -39.36 40.18
C SER A 10 11.50 -40.12 39.02
N LEU A 11 10.80 -39.41 38.14
CA LEU A 11 10.51 -39.86 36.76
C LEU A 11 11.43 -39.06 35.82
N ALA A 12 12.48 -39.71 35.34
CA ALA A 12 13.25 -39.23 34.20
C ALA A 12 12.59 -39.82 32.94
N LEU A 13 12.03 -38.96 32.07
CA LEU A 13 11.56 -39.36 30.76
C LEU A 13 12.65 -39.08 29.73
N ALA A 14 13.04 -40.12 28.99
CA ALA A 14 14.00 -40.03 27.91
C ALA A 14 13.39 -39.31 26.70
N ILE A 15 13.94 -38.15 26.33
CA ILE A 15 13.66 -37.48 25.06
C ILE A 15 14.69 -38.00 24.05
N SER A 16 14.24 -38.84 23.11
CA SER A 16 15.07 -39.24 21.97
C SER A 16 15.12 -38.10 20.96
N THR A 17 16.33 -37.61 20.69
CA THR A 17 16.62 -36.61 19.66
C THR A 17 16.65 -37.30 18.29
N VAL A 18 15.75 -36.93 17.38
CA VAL A 18 15.90 -37.22 15.95
C VAL A 18 16.33 -35.92 15.28
N LEU A 19 17.64 -35.76 15.07
CA LEU A 19 18.19 -34.71 14.22
C LEU A 19 18.16 -35.22 12.77
N ALA A 20 17.19 -34.74 11.99
CA ALA A 20 17.22 -34.86 10.53
C ALA A 20 18.00 -33.67 9.96
N THR A 21 19.30 -33.85 9.72
CA THR A 21 20.09 -32.91 8.92
C THR A 21 19.78 -33.14 7.45
N THR A 22 18.98 -32.28 6.84
CA THR A 22 18.89 -32.17 5.37
C THR A 22 19.87 -31.10 4.90
N SER A 23 21.02 -31.53 4.41
CA SER A 23 21.97 -30.68 3.69
C SER A 23 21.54 -30.58 2.22
N TYR A 24 21.17 -29.38 1.77
CA TYR A 24 21.03 -29.09 0.35
C TYR A 24 22.36 -28.54 -0.18
N GLN A 25 23.01 -29.31 -1.07
CA GLN A 25 24.05 -28.79 -1.95
C GLN A 25 23.37 -28.15 -3.17
N ALA A 26 23.44 -26.82 -3.27
CA ALA A 26 23.15 -26.13 -4.52
C ALA A 26 24.40 -26.21 -5.41
N ALA A 27 24.23 -26.76 -6.62
CA ALA A 27 25.26 -26.81 -7.64
C ALA A 27 25.62 -25.39 -8.10
N LEU A 28 26.90 -25.02 -7.96
CA LEU A 28 27.47 -23.80 -8.50
C LEU A 28 27.60 -23.93 -10.02
N ALA A 29 26.89 -23.08 -10.77
CA ALA A 29 27.30 -22.67 -12.10
C ALA A 29 27.92 -21.27 -12.00
N THR A 30 29.20 -21.15 -12.38
CA THR A 30 29.85 -19.89 -12.77
C THR A 30 30.15 -19.97 -14.27
N PRO A 31 30.56 -18.90 -15.00
CA PRO A 31 30.98 -17.54 -14.60
C PRO A 31 30.22 -16.46 -15.43
N ASN A 32 30.46 -15.14 -15.47
CA ASN A 32 31.57 -14.26 -15.17
C ASN A 32 30.98 -12.83 -15.26
N ASP A 33 31.11 -11.95 -14.26
CA ASP A 33 31.42 -10.54 -14.53
C ASP A 33 31.84 -9.81 -13.26
N THR A 34 32.91 -9.04 -13.38
CA THR A 34 33.54 -8.27 -12.31
C THR A 34 33.13 -6.81 -12.42
N SER A 35 32.25 -6.35 -11.53
CA SER A 35 32.22 -4.93 -11.13
C SER A 35 31.76 -4.80 -9.69
N HIS A 36 32.63 -4.25 -8.86
CA HIS A 36 32.40 -3.99 -7.45
C HIS A 36 31.26 -2.98 -7.24
N SER A 37 30.15 -3.45 -6.68
CA SER A 37 29.32 -2.63 -5.79
C SER A 37 29.04 -3.43 -4.53
N THR A 38 29.54 -2.94 -3.38
CA THR A 38 29.19 -3.45 -2.05
C THR A 38 27.72 -3.13 -1.78
N VAL A 39 26.82 -3.98 -2.28
CA VAL A 39 25.43 -3.97 -1.85
C VAL A 39 25.35 -4.82 -0.59
N ASN A 40 25.00 -4.20 0.54
CA ASN A 40 24.61 -4.92 1.74
C ASN A 40 23.42 -5.81 1.40
N SER A 41 23.73 -7.07 1.12
CA SER A 41 22.75 -8.08 0.75
C SER A 41 22.02 -8.49 2.03
N PHE A 42 20.91 -7.82 2.35
CA PHE A 42 19.94 -8.36 3.31
C PHE A 42 19.30 -9.57 2.64
N ILE A 43 19.91 -10.75 2.83
CA ILE A 43 19.30 -12.02 2.49
C ILE A 43 18.12 -12.18 3.44
N LEU A 44 16.91 -11.88 2.96
CA LEU A 44 15.69 -12.44 3.52
C LEU A 44 15.78 -13.96 3.28
N LEU A 45 16.40 -14.66 4.23
CA LEU A 45 16.28 -16.10 4.37
C LEU A 45 14.80 -16.36 4.64
N ALA A 46 14.05 -16.69 3.59
CA ALA A 46 12.76 -17.34 3.72
C ALA A 46 13.04 -18.70 4.39
N GLU A 47 13.03 -18.73 5.72
CA GLU A 47 13.05 -19.99 6.46
C GLU A 47 11.82 -20.80 6.04
N ALA A 48 12.07 -22.05 5.64
CA ALA A 48 11.02 -22.95 5.19
C ALA A 48 9.98 -23.18 6.30
N LYS A 49 8.71 -23.28 5.90
CA LYS A 49 7.56 -23.56 6.78
C LYS A 49 7.90 -24.72 7.75
N PRO A 50 7.77 -24.53 9.07
CA PRO A 50 7.96 -25.63 10.02
C PRO A 50 6.87 -26.69 9.82
N ALA A 51 7.28 -27.95 9.73
CA ALA A 51 6.36 -29.08 9.58
C ALA A 51 5.67 -29.42 10.92
N LEU A 52 4.37 -29.70 10.87
CA LEU A 52 3.60 -30.16 12.03
C LEU A 52 4.00 -31.60 12.41
N PRO A 53 4.15 -31.94 13.70
CA PRO A 53 4.49 -33.30 14.14
C PRO A 53 3.32 -34.28 13.98
N LEU A 54 3.60 -35.50 13.51
CA LEU A 54 2.64 -36.63 13.41
C LEU A 54 2.62 -37.46 14.71
N ALA A 55 1.43 -37.81 15.21
CA ALA A 55 1.25 -38.51 16.50
C ALA A 55 0.91 -40.01 16.37
N THR A 56 1.40 -40.83 17.30
CA THR A 56 1.06 -42.26 17.52
C THR A 56 0.43 -42.47 18.92
N ALA A 57 -0.58 -43.35 19.04
CA ALA A 57 -1.59 -43.35 20.12
C ALA A 57 -1.39 -44.33 21.31
N GLN A 58 -1.80 -43.95 22.54
CA GLN A 58 -2.67 -44.72 23.50
C GLN A 58 -2.85 -44.05 24.92
N GLN A 59 -4.06 -44.26 25.54
CA GLN A 59 -4.67 -43.81 26.84
C GLN A 59 -5.56 -42.54 26.78
N PRO A 60 -6.61 -42.38 27.64
CA PRO A 60 -7.51 -41.21 27.65
C PRO A 60 -6.83 -40.03 28.38
N SER A 61 -5.61 -39.74 27.95
CA SER A 61 -4.97 -38.46 28.15
C SER A 61 -5.75 -37.41 27.36
N ALA A 62 -5.80 -36.17 27.85
CA ALA A 62 -6.18 -35.03 27.03
C ALA A 62 -5.53 -35.17 25.64
N SER A 63 -6.28 -34.88 24.58
CA SER A 63 -5.71 -34.96 23.23
C SER A 63 -4.47 -34.07 23.16
N LEU A 64 -3.51 -34.43 22.30
CA LEU A 64 -2.31 -33.60 22.12
C LEU A 64 -2.68 -32.14 21.85
N GLU A 65 -3.71 -31.91 21.03
CA GLU A 65 -4.26 -30.58 20.75
C GLU A 65 -4.78 -29.87 22.00
N GLN A 66 -5.48 -30.58 22.89
CA GLN A 66 -5.96 -30.01 24.15
C GLN A 66 -4.80 -29.59 25.06
N LEU A 67 -3.73 -30.41 25.14
CA LEU A 67 -2.53 -30.06 25.91
C LEU A 67 -1.79 -28.87 25.30
N GLN A 68 -1.71 -28.77 23.97
CA GLN A 68 -1.12 -27.62 23.28
C GLN A 68 -1.94 -26.35 23.53
N TYR A 69 -3.27 -26.45 23.42
CA TYR A 69 -4.16 -25.33 23.70
C TYR A 69 -4.03 -24.86 25.16
N GLU A 70 -4.03 -25.79 26.11
CA GLU A 70 -3.83 -25.47 27.53
C GLU A 70 -2.44 -24.86 27.80
N ALA A 71 -1.39 -25.33 27.11
CA ALA A 71 -0.07 -24.73 27.20
C ALA A 71 -0.06 -23.27 26.70
N PHE A 72 -0.78 -22.97 25.62
CA PHE A 72 -0.97 -21.59 25.14
C PHE A 72 -1.77 -20.74 26.14
N GLU A 73 -2.93 -21.22 26.61
CA GLU A 73 -3.82 -20.46 27.52
C GLU A 73 -3.17 -20.18 28.89
N ASN A 74 -2.26 -21.06 29.34
CA ASN A 74 -1.48 -20.87 30.57
C ASN A 74 -0.17 -20.09 30.37
N SER A 75 0.11 -19.62 29.15
CA SER A 75 1.35 -18.90 28.82
C SER A 75 1.22 -17.38 29.00
N LYS A 76 2.32 -16.67 28.72
CA LYS A 76 2.33 -15.19 28.62
C LYS A 76 1.81 -14.67 27.28
N TYR A 77 1.60 -15.54 26.30
CA TYR A 77 1.13 -15.18 24.96
C TYR A 77 -0.38 -15.06 24.96
N THR A 78 -0.89 -14.22 24.06
CA THR A 78 -2.29 -13.81 24.03
C THR A 78 -2.93 -14.12 22.69
N ASP A 79 -4.25 -14.00 22.64
CA ASP A 79 -5.00 -14.04 21.39
C ASP A 79 -4.51 -13.03 20.34
N LYS A 80 -3.87 -11.93 20.75
CA LYS A 80 -3.29 -10.97 19.79
C LYS A 80 -2.06 -11.56 19.10
N ASP A 81 -1.25 -12.31 19.83
CA ASP A 81 -0.04 -12.97 19.30
C ASP A 81 -0.42 -14.06 18.31
N ALA A 82 -1.40 -14.89 18.67
CA ALA A 82 -1.94 -15.91 17.75
C ALA A 82 -2.61 -15.27 16.51
N LYS A 83 -3.38 -14.18 16.66
CA LYS A 83 -3.95 -13.44 15.51
C LYS A 83 -2.85 -12.88 14.60
N LEU A 84 -1.80 -12.31 15.18
CA LEU A 84 -0.67 -11.80 14.41
C LEU A 84 -0.04 -12.90 13.56
N LEU A 85 0.17 -14.10 14.11
CA LEU A 85 0.67 -15.23 13.33
C LEU A 85 -0.28 -15.63 12.20
N THR A 86 -1.60 -15.68 12.43
CA THR A 86 -2.55 -16.04 11.36
C THR A 86 -2.55 -15.08 10.17
N MET A 87 -2.28 -13.80 10.39
CA MET A 87 -2.30 -12.80 9.32
C MET A 87 -1.10 -12.94 8.37
N TYR A 88 0.04 -13.43 8.87
CA TYR A 88 1.31 -13.37 8.13
C TYR A 88 1.90 -14.74 7.81
N TRP A 89 1.48 -15.77 8.53
CA TRP A 89 1.79 -17.16 8.27
C TRP A 89 0.47 -17.88 8.08
N ASP A 90 0.26 -18.42 6.88
CA ASP A 90 -0.95 -19.11 6.43
C ASP A 90 -1.25 -20.37 7.28
N TYR A 91 -1.63 -20.17 8.54
CA TYR A 91 -2.09 -21.18 9.47
C TYR A 91 -3.57 -21.51 9.26
N GLY A 92 -4.23 -20.88 8.28
CA GLY A 92 -5.64 -21.03 7.95
C GLY A 92 -6.55 -20.38 8.99
N ASP A 93 -6.48 -20.83 10.24
CA ASP A 93 -7.34 -20.35 11.33
C ASP A 93 -6.57 -19.99 12.60
N PHE A 94 -7.29 -19.28 13.47
CA PHE A 94 -6.83 -18.81 14.77
C PHE A 94 -6.48 -19.92 15.75
N SER A 95 -7.15 -21.07 15.66
CA SER A 95 -6.90 -22.22 16.52
C SER A 95 -5.54 -22.86 16.20
N ASN A 96 -5.20 -22.98 14.93
CA ASN A 96 -3.92 -23.55 14.48
C ASN A 96 -2.72 -22.72 14.96
N ALA A 97 -2.83 -21.40 14.98
CA ALA A 97 -1.78 -20.53 15.53
C ALA A 97 -1.59 -20.74 17.05
N LYS A 98 -2.68 -20.91 17.81
CA LYS A 98 -2.62 -21.27 19.23
C LYS A 98 -1.97 -22.62 19.46
N LEU A 99 -2.36 -23.64 18.68
CA LEU A 99 -1.79 -24.98 18.76
C LEU A 99 -0.29 -24.97 18.44
N TYR A 100 0.12 -24.20 17.42
CA TYR A 100 1.53 -24.04 17.06
C TYR A 100 2.34 -23.44 18.22
N ILE A 101 1.91 -22.30 18.78
CA ILE A 101 2.56 -21.68 19.94
C ILE A 101 2.59 -22.67 21.11
N GLY A 102 1.46 -23.29 21.43
CA GLY A 102 1.33 -24.30 22.47
C GLY A 102 2.31 -25.45 22.33
N SER A 103 2.49 -25.96 21.11
CA SER A 103 3.43 -27.05 20.81
C SER A 103 4.89 -26.67 21.10
N LEU A 104 5.29 -25.44 20.74
CA LEU A 104 6.63 -24.92 21.03
C LEU A 104 6.82 -24.75 22.55
N LEU A 105 5.82 -24.24 23.25
CA LEU A 105 5.86 -24.08 24.71
C LEU A 105 5.99 -25.42 25.44
N MET A 106 5.24 -26.44 25.01
CA MET A 106 5.37 -27.80 25.56
C MET A 106 6.77 -28.39 25.36
N SER A 107 7.47 -28.00 24.29
CA SER A 107 8.86 -28.39 24.03
C SER A 107 9.89 -27.51 24.76
N GLY A 108 9.46 -26.47 25.47
CA GLY A 108 10.33 -25.50 26.14
C GLY A 108 10.97 -24.47 25.21
N ASP A 109 10.52 -24.39 23.95
CA ASP A 109 11.10 -23.52 22.91
C ASP A 109 10.40 -22.15 22.85
N ASP A 110 10.42 -21.43 23.98
CA ASP A 110 9.91 -20.06 24.08
C ASP A 110 10.67 -19.10 23.15
N ALA A 111 11.95 -19.38 22.88
CA ALA A 111 12.78 -18.57 21.99
C ALA A 111 12.25 -18.58 20.55
N THR A 112 11.85 -19.74 20.03
CA THR A 112 11.22 -19.83 18.72
C THR A 112 9.89 -19.07 18.71
N VAL A 113 9.04 -19.19 19.74
CA VAL A 113 7.78 -18.41 19.82
C VAL A 113 8.05 -16.91 19.71
N GLN A 114 9.05 -16.39 20.41
CA GLN A 114 9.41 -14.98 20.32
C GLN A 114 9.93 -14.59 18.93
N LYS A 115 10.79 -15.42 18.33
CA LYS A 115 11.34 -15.16 16.98
C LYS A 115 10.22 -15.07 15.94
N VAL A 116 9.27 -15.99 15.97
CA VAL A 116 8.17 -16.02 14.99
C VAL A 116 7.21 -14.84 15.16
N LEU A 117 6.95 -14.42 16.40
CA LEU A 117 6.13 -13.23 16.67
C LEU A 117 6.83 -11.94 16.27
N GLN A 118 8.14 -11.82 16.53
CA GLN A 118 8.93 -10.68 16.05
C GLN A 118 8.92 -10.59 14.52
N GLN A 119 9.05 -11.72 13.83
CA GLN A 119 8.97 -11.78 12.37
C GLN A 119 7.59 -11.35 11.87
N ALA A 120 6.50 -11.87 12.44
CA ALA A 120 5.15 -11.48 12.05
C ALA A 120 4.87 -9.99 12.32
N GLN A 121 5.43 -9.44 13.40
CA GLN A 121 5.34 -8.01 13.72
C GLN A 121 6.11 -7.15 12.70
N LEU A 122 7.26 -7.61 12.22
CA LEU A 122 8.01 -6.93 11.16
C LEU A 122 7.23 -6.94 9.84
N LEU A 123 6.68 -8.09 9.44
CA LEU A 123 5.86 -8.20 8.23
C LEU A 123 4.63 -7.26 8.29
N LYS A 124 4.02 -7.13 9.47
CA LYS A 124 2.96 -6.15 9.70
C LYS A 124 3.40 -4.71 9.48
N GLN A 125 4.54 -4.32 10.03
CA GLN A 125 5.07 -2.97 9.83
C GLN A 125 5.41 -2.71 8.36
N GLN A 126 5.89 -3.72 7.62
CA GLN A 126 6.17 -3.61 6.19
C GLN A 126 4.87 -3.42 5.38
N ASP A 127 3.82 -4.21 5.64
CA ASP A 127 2.52 -4.03 4.96
C ASP A 127 1.90 -2.66 5.29
N GLU A 128 1.94 -2.24 6.56
CA GLU A 128 1.49 -0.89 6.97
C GLU A 128 2.30 0.22 6.29
N ALA A 129 3.63 0.07 6.16
CA ALA A 129 4.47 1.04 5.46
C ALA A 129 4.10 1.16 3.98
N PHE A 130 3.82 0.04 3.31
CA PHE A 130 3.33 0.04 1.93
C PHE A 130 1.99 0.78 1.80
N TRP A 131 1.00 0.44 2.63
CA TRP A 131 -0.34 1.05 2.55
C TRP A 131 -0.38 2.54 2.91
N ASN A 132 0.56 3.01 3.72
CA ASN A 132 0.70 4.42 4.05
C ASN A 132 1.61 5.19 3.08
N SER A 133 2.09 4.55 2.00
CA SER A 133 3.00 5.14 1.03
C SER A 133 2.28 5.74 -0.19
N LYS A 134 3.07 6.28 -1.12
CA LYS A 134 2.60 6.76 -2.43
C LYS A 134 2.48 5.65 -3.49
N TYR A 135 2.98 4.45 -3.20
CA TYR A 135 3.01 3.34 -4.15
C TYR A 135 1.69 2.58 -4.16
N THR A 136 1.32 2.05 -5.32
CA THR A 136 0.08 1.33 -5.55
C THR A 136 0.29 -0.18 -5.67
N ILE A 137 -0.82 -0.92 -5.74
CA ILE A 137 -0.78 -2.36 -6.04
C ILE A 137 -0.16 -2.61 -7.42
N ASP A 138 -0.45 -1.77 -8.40
CA ASP A 138 0.11 -1.88 -9.75
C ASP A 138 1.65 -1.73 -9.75
N ASP A 139 2.17 -0.81 -8.93
CA ASP A 139 3.62 -0.67 -8.73
C ASP A 139 4.22 -1.97 -8.15
N ALA A 140 3.52 -2.58 -7.17
CA ALA A 140 3.95 -3.84 -6.56
C ALA A 140 3.85 -5.03 -7.53
N GLU A 141 2.87 -5.06 -8.41
CA GLU A 141 2.72 -6.10 -9.44
C GLU A 141 3.86 -6.01 -10.45
N LEU A 142 4.15 -4.82 -10.96
CA LEU A 142 5.27 -4.56 -11.86
C LEU A 142 6.62 -4.93 -11.21
N LEU A 143 6.78 -4.59 -9.93
CA LEU A 143 7.98 -4.94 -9.17
C LEU A 143 8.07 -6.44 -8.82
N ALA A 144 6.94 -7.14 -8.71
CA ALA A 144 6.94 -8.58 -8.46
C ALA A 144 7.60 -9.33 -9.61
N GLU A 145 7.22 -9.01 -10.84
CA GLU A 145 7.83 -9.59 -12.04
C GLU A 145 9.32 -9.24 -12.14
N SER A 146 9.67 -7.95 -12.05
CA SER A 146 11.06 -7.51 -12.23
C SER A 146 12.03 -8.00 -11.15
N TRP A 147 11.57 -8.18 -9.91
CA TRP A 147 12.38 -8.75 -8.83
C TRP A 147 12.34 -10.27 -8.77
N GLY A 148 11.62 -10.94 -9.65
CA GLY A 148 11.41 -12.39 -9.61
C GLY A 148 10.73 -12.84 -8.32
N LYS A 149 9.83 -12.03 -7.77
CA LYS A 149 9.04 -12.39 -6.59
C LYS A 149 7.87 -13.27 -7.00
N PRO A 150 7.62 -14.38 -6.28
CA PRO A 150 6.62 -15.35 -6.69
C PRO A 150 5.19 -14.83 -6.49
N THR A 151 5.01 -13.82 -5.63
CA THR A 151 3.69 -13.24 -5.36
C THR A 151 3.74 -11.71 -5.27
N LEU A 152 2.60 -11.08 -5.59
CA LEU A 152 2.34 -9.66 -5.33
C LEU A 152 2.63 -9.29 -3.85
N TRP A 153 2.26 -10.18 -2.93
CA TRP A 153 2.48 -9.99 -1.50
C TRP A 153 3.96 -9.84 -1.15
N ASP A 154 4.84 -10.66 -1.72
CA ASP A 154 6.29 -10.57 -1.49
C ASP A 154 6.90 -9.27 -2.03
N ALA A 155 6.38 -8.76 -3.15
CA ALA A 155 6.79 -7.48 -3.70
C ALA A 155 6.34 -6.33 -2.80
N LYS A 156 5.08 -6.34 -2.35
CA LYS A 156 4.56 -5.37 -1.38
C LYS A 156 5.40 -5.31 -0.11
N LEU A 157 5.71 -6.45 0.50
CA LEU A 157 6.53 -6.51 1.71
C LEU A 157 7.95 -5.98 1.46
N LYS A 158 8.54 -6.26 0.29
CA LYS A 158 9.84 -5.71 -0.08
C LYS A 158 9.80 -4.19 -0.26
N ILE A 159 8.75 -3.63 -0.86
CA ILE A 159 8.53 -2.18 -0.94
C ILE A 159 8.41 -1.60 0.47
N GLY A 160 7.56 -2.19 1.32
CA GLY A 160 7.40 -1.80 2.73
C GLY A 160 8.73 -1.79 3.50
N SER A 161 9.55 -2.82 3.30
CA SER A 161 10.87 -2.90 3.91
C SER A 161 11.81 -1.78 3.44
N LEU A 162 11.83 -1.47 2.14
CA LEU A 162 12.65 -0.39 1.59
C LEU A 162 12.20 0.97 2.12
N LEU A 163 10.88 1.21 2.20
CA LEU A 163 10.30 2.40 2.80
C LEU A 163 10.70 2.58 4.27
N MET A 164 10.61 1.53 5.08
CA MET A 164 11.03 1.55 6.49
C MET A 164 12.51 1.87 6.66
N SER A 165 13.34 1.52 5.67
CA SER A 165 14.78 1.85 5.65
C SER A 165 15.09 3.23 5.05
N GLY A 166 14.08 3.94 4.54
CA GLY A 166 14.25 5.24 3.88
C GLY A 166 14.80 5.16 2.44
N ASP A 167 14.84 3.98 1.84
CA ASP A 167 15.39 3.74 0.50
C ASP A 167 14.31 3.84 -0.59
N ASP A 168 13.61 4.98 -0.61
CA ASP A 168 12.58 5.30 -1.62
C ASP A 168 13.18 5.31 -3.04
N ALA A 169 14.44 5.74 -3.15
CA ALA A 169 15.17 5.81 -4.40
C ALA A 169 15.38 4.42 -5.03
N ALA A 170 15.63 3.37 -4.24
CA ALA A 170 15.74 2.02 -4.77
C ALA A 170 14.42 1.51 -5.37
N ILE A 171 13.29 1.86 -4.77
CA ILE A 171 11.96 1.49 -5.30
C ILE A 171 11.74 2.19 -6.64
N GLN A 172 11.97 3.51 -6.70
CA GLN A 172 11.83 4.28 -7.94
C GLN A 172 12.75 3.76 -9.05
N LYS A 173 14.01 3.47 -8.72
CA LYS A 173 14.97 2.90 -9.67
C LYS A 173 14.52 1.53 -10.18
N ALA A 174 13.99 0.68 -9.30
CA ALA A 174 13.50 -0.64 -9.69
C ALA A 174 12.26 -0.54 -10.58
N LEU A 175 11.32 0.37 -10.28
CA LEU A 175 10.17 0.64 -11.14
C LEU A 175 10.63 1.13 -12.51
N GLN A 176 11.63 2.01 -12.53
CA GLN A 176 12.17 2.51 -13.77
C GLN A 176 12.82 1.42 -14.62
N GLN A 177 13.54 0.49 -13.99
CA GLN A 177 14.13 -0.66 -14.67
C GLN A 177 13.08 -1.65 -15.16
N ALA A 178 12.08 -1.96 -14.34
CA ALA A 178 10.98 -2.86 -14.67
C ALA A 178 10.21 -2.37 -15.89
N ALA A 179 9.88 -1.09 -15.92
CA ALA A 179 9.14 -0.52 -17.03
C ALA A 179 10.00 -0.29 -18.29
N ASN A 180 11.33 -0.11 -18.17
CA ASN A 180 12.24 -0.16 -19.33
C ASN A 180 12.33 -1.54 -19.99
N GLN A 181 12.08 -2.61 -19.24
CA GLN A 181 12.01 -3.98 -19.76
C GLN A 181 10.64 -4.31 -20.38
N ALA A 182 9.64 -3.47 -20.10
CA ALA A 182 8.29 -3.58 -20.60
C ALA A 182 8.23 -3.06 -22.08
N ASN A 183 7.20 -3.45 -22.83
CA ASN A 183 7.03 -3.14 -24.27
C ASN A 183 7.26 -1.63 -24.55
N PRO A 184 7.74 -1.16 -25.73
CA PRO A 184 8.01 0.26 -25.98
C PRO A 184 6.82 1.19 -25.72
N GLU A 185 5.60 0.69 -25.84
CA GLU A 185 4.36 1.38 -25.47
C GLU A 185 4.27 1.68 -23.95
N GLN A 186 4.81 0.80 -23.11
CA GLN A 186 4.90 0.98 -21.65
C GLN A 186 6.06 1.90 -21.25
N GLN A 187 7.11 2.02 -22.07
CA GLN A 187 8.18 3.00 -21.84
C GLN A 187 7.66 4.43 -21.94
N ASP A 188 6.77 4.71 -22.90
CA ASP A 188 6.13 6.02 -23.05
C ASP A 188 5.27 6.36 -21.83
N GLU A 189 4.47 5.42 -21.31
CA GLU A 189 3.67 5.63 -20.10
C GLU A 189 4.53 5.87 -18.87
N GLN A 190 5.67 5.20 -18.76
CA GLN A 190 6.58 5.39 -17.65
C GLN A 190 7.25 6.76 -17.67
N GLN A 191 7.76 7.22 -18.82
CA GLN A 191 8.32 8.57 -18.93
C GLN A 191 7.27 9.64 -18.59
N GLN A 192 6.01 9.41 -18.98
CA GLN A 192 4.88 10.25 -18.61
C GLN A 192 4.65 10.22 -17.09
N SER A 193 4.61 9.03 -16.48
CA SER A 193 4.47 8.86 -15.03
C SER A 193 5.60 9.56 -14.26
N GLU A 194 6.85 9.35 -14.64
CA GLU A 194 8.02 10.01 -14.05
C GLU A 194 7.97 11.53 -14.20
N ALA A 195 7.60 12.04 -15.38
CA ALA A 195 7.42 13.46 -15.60
C ALA A 195 6.36 14.05 -14.67
N PHE A 196 5.25 13.34 -14.44
CA PHE A 196 4.23 13.73 -13.48
C PHE A 196 4.78 13.72 -12.04
N TRP A 197 5.44 12.64 -11.61
CA TRP A 197 5.95 12.51 -10.24
C TRP A 197 7.06 13.50 -9.90
N ASN A 198 7.86 13.89 -10.89
CA ASN A 198 8.90 14.91 -10.74
C ASN A 198 8.37 16.35 -10.90
N SER A 199 7.07 16.52 -11.13
CA SER A 199 6.45 17.83 -11.31
C SER A 199 5.94 18.42 -9.98
N LYS A 200 5.38 19.63 -10.08
CA LYS A 200 4.66 20.30 -9.00
C LYS A 200 3.21 19.82 -8.83
N TYR A 201 2.71 18.96 -9.72
CA TYR A 201 1.32 18.50 -9.71
C TYR A 201 1.14 17.33 -8.76
N THR A 202 -0.02 17.30 -8.11
CA THR A 202 -0.37 16.31 -7.09
C THR A 202 -1.43 15.33 -7.61
N TYR A 203 -1.67 14.26 -6.86
CA TYR A 203 -2.77 13.33 -7.13
C TYR A 203 -4.13 14.04 -7.20
N ASN A 204 -4.35 15.03 -6.33
CA ASN A 204 -5.60 15.80 -6.32
C ASN A 204 -5.78 16.61 -7.61
N ASP A 205 -4.68 17.16 -8.15
CA ASP A 205 -4.71 17.86 -9.44
C ASP A 205 -5.05 16.89 -10.58
N ALA A 206 -4.46 15.71 -10.57
CA ALA A 206 -4.78 14.65 -11.53
C ALA A 206 -6.24 14.20 -11.43
N GLN A 207 -6.80 14.09 -10.22
CA GLN A 207 -8.20 13.73 -10.02
C GLN A 207 -9.15 14.81 -10.56
N LEU A 208 -8.86 16.10 -10.30
CA LEU A 208 -9.63 17.22 -10.86
C LEU A 208 -9.56 17.23 -12.38
N LEU A 209 -8.37 17.02 -12.96
CA LEU A 209 -8.18 16.99 -14.40
C LEU A 209 -8.78 15.75 -15.06
N ALA A 210 -8.85 14.61 -14.36
CA ALA A 210 -9.54 13.42 -14.85
C ALA A 210 -11.03 13.68 -15.05
N GLU A 211 -11.69 14.29 -14.06
CA GLU A 211 -13.09 14.72 -14.17
C GLU A 211 -13.26 15.73 -15.33
N TRP A 212 -12.37 16.73 -15.41
CA TRP A 212 -12.41 17.77 -16.43
C TRP A 212 -12.23 17.23 -17.85
N TRP A 213 -11.34 16.27 -18.05
CA TRP A 213 -11.07 15.64 -19.35
C TRP A 213 -12.01 14.48 -19.69
N GLY A 214 -12.93 14.11 -18.80
CA GLY A 214 -13.81 12.96 -18.99
C GLY A 214 -13.08 11.62 -18.97
N MET A 215 -12.01 11.51 -18.18
CA MET A 215 -11.25 10.28 -17.98
C MET A 215 -11.83 9.44 -16.85
N SER A 216 -11.81 8.12 -17.00
CA SER A 216 -12.36 7.18 -16.01
C SER A 216 -11.49 7.06 -14.76
N ALA A 217 -10.17 7.18 -14.89
CA ALA A 217 -9.24 7.02 -13.78
C ALA A 217 -8.33 8.25 -13.62
N PRO A 218 -8.04 8.67 -12.36
CA PRO A 218 -7.00 9.67 -12.10
C PRO A 218 -5.63 9.29 -12.66
N TRP A 219 -5.35 7.99 -12.81
CA TRP A 219 -4.13 7.49 -13.44
C TRP A 219 -3.98 7.97 -14.89
N ASP A 220 -5.02 7.87 -15.71
CA ASP A 220 -5.01 8.33 -17.11
C ASP A 220 -4.67 9.83 -17.20
N ALA A 221 -5.20 10.61 -16.25
CA ALA A 221 -4.90 12.03 -16.15
C ALA A 221 -3.45 12.28 -15.75
N LYS A 222 -2.86 11.49 -14.84
CA LYS A 222 -1.42 11.59 -14.54
C LYS A 222 -0.58 11.39 -15.78
N LEU A 223 -0.86 10.35 -16.56
CA LEU A 223 -0.13 10.06 -17.80
C LEU A 223 -0.27 11.20 -18.80
N LYS A 224 -1.47 11.74 -18.98
CA LYS A 224 -1.68 12.91 -19.86
C LYS A 224 -0.95 14.16 -19.36
N ILE A 225 -0.94 14.45 -18.05
CA ILE A 225 -0.16 15.55 -17.46
C ILE A 225 1.32 15.32 -17.74
N GLY A 226 1.83 14.11 -17.49
CA GLY A 226 3.19 13.68 -17.81
C GLY A 226 3.58 13.96 -19.26
N ARG A 227 2.74 13.54 -20.20
CA ARG A 227 2.94 13.78 -21.64
C ARG A 227 2.98 15.27 -21.98
N LEU A 228 2.10 16.06 -21.38
CA LEU A 228 2.08 17.51 -21.58
C LEU A 228 3.34 18.17 -21.03
N LEU A 229 3.83 17.73 -19.87
CA LEU A 229 5.07 18.21 -19.27
C LEU A 229 6.30 17.91 -20.13
N MET A 230 6.41 16.68 -20.63
CA MET A 230 7.48 16.27 -21.55
C MET A 230 7.50 17.12 -22.82
N ASN A 231 6.33 17.57 -23.27
CA ASN A 231 6.17 18.47 -24.43
C ASN A 231 6.32 19.97 -24.08
N GLY A 232 6.67 20.33 -22.84
CA GLY A 232 6.83 21.72 -22.41
C GLY A 232 5.52 22.50 -22.21
N ASN A 233 4.38 21.81 -22.12
CA ASN A 233 3.04 22.41 -22.06
C ASN A 233 2.52 22.66 -20.63
N ASP A 234 3.39 23.01 -19.67
CA ASP A 234 3.01 23.30 -18.27
C ASP A 234 1.91 24.39 -18.17
N ALA A 235 1.99 25.42 -19.00
CA ALA A 235 1.01 26.50 -19.04
C ALA A 235 -0.40 26.01 -19.43
N ALA A 236 -0.51 24.99 -20.28
CA ALA A 236 -1.79 24.41 -20.66
C ALA A 236 -2.43 23.66 -19.48
N ILE A 237 -1.63 22.87 -18.74
CA ILE A 237 -2.09 22.15 -17.55
C ILE A 237 -2.57 23.14 -16.48
N GLN A 238 -1.80 24.19 -16.19
CA GLN A 238 -2.20 25.23 -15.22
C GLN A 238 -3.52 25.90 -15.61
N LYS A 239 -3.67 26.24 -16.90
CA LYS A 239 -4.89 26.87 -17.41
C LYS A 239 -6.12 25.97 -17.21
N GLU A 240 -6.02 24.69 -17.57
CA GLU A 240 -7.13 23.74 -17.45
C GLU A 240 -7.48 23.45 -15.99
N LEU A 241 -6.47 23.30 -15.12
CA LEU A 241 -6.68 23.14 -13.69
C LEU A 241 -7.40 24.35 -13.08
N GLN A 242 -6.97 25.57 -13.46
CA GLN A 242 -7.61 26.81 -13.03
C GLN A 242 -9.08 26.88 -13.51
N GLN A 243 -9.36 26.50 -14.75
CA GLN A 243 -10.72 26.47 -15.29
C GLN A 243 -11.62 25.48 -14.54
N GLN A 244 -11.11 24.29 -14.21
CA GLN A 244 -11.87 23.31 -13.43
C GLN A 244 -12.13 23.81 -12.00
N GLN A 245 -11.15 24.43 -11.34
CA GLN A 245 -11.35 25.03 -10.02
C GLN A 245 -12.40 26.16 -10.04
N GLN A 246 -12.38 27.02 -11.07
CA GLN A 246 -13.37 28.06 -11.27
C GLN A 246 -14.77 27.47 -11.52
N SER A 247 -14.86 26.41 -12.34
CA SER A 247 -16.10 25.67 -12.58
C SER A 247 -16.69 25.11 -11.28
N ASN A 248 -15.85 24.51 -10.43
CA ASN A 248 -16.26 23.96 -9.13
C ASN A 248 -16.68 25.07 -8.16
N ALA A 249 -15.96 26.20 -8.13
CA ALA A 249 -16.32 27.35 -7.31
C ALA A 249 -17.68 27.92 -7.69
N PHE A 250 -18.01 28.00 -8.99
CA PHE A 250 -19.33 28.41 -9.47
C PHE A 250 -20.45 27.53 -8.92
N TRP A 251 -20.31 26.21 -9.03
CA TRP A 251 -21.31 25.26 -8.54
C TRP A 251 -21.45 25.30 -7.02
N ASN A 252 -20.33 25.33 -6.30
CA ASN A 252 -20.31 25.43 -4.84
C ASN A 252 -20.89 26.77 -4.34
N GLY A 253 -20.77 27.83 -5.15
CA GLY A 253 -21.37 29.14 -4.91
C GLY A 253 -22.89 29.17 -5.05
N LYS A 254 -23.53 28.05 -5.43
CA LYS A 254 -24.97 27.91 -5.68
C LYS A 254 -25.51 28.82 -6.77
N TYR A 255 -24.66 29.22 -7.72
CA TYR A 255 -25.09 29.95 -8.91
C TYR A 255 -25.65 28.98 -9.95
N THR A 256 -26.64 29.45 -10.69
CA THR A 256 -27.31 28.64 -11.72
C THR A 256 -26.82 29.00 -13.12
N ILE A 257 -27.07 28.11 -14.08
CA ILE A 257 -26.80 28.38 -15.51
C ILE A 257 -27.53 29.66 -15.96
N ALA A 258 -28.75 29.90 -15.45
CA ALA A 258 -29.50 31.13 -15.73
C ALA A 258 -28.79 32.39 -15.21
N ASP A 259 -28.19 32.33 -14.00
CA ASP A 259 -27.38 33.44 -13.49
C ASP A 259 -26.15 33.69 -14.36
N ALA A 260 -25.48 32.63 -14.82
CA ALA A 260 -24.36 32.74 -15.75
C ALA A 260 -24.77 33.34 -17.10
N GLN A 261 -25.94 32.96 -17.63
CA GLN A 261 -26.47 33.51 -18.89
C GLN A 261 -26.78 35.01 -18.78
N ILE A 262 -27.40 35.44 -17.68
CA ILE A 262 -27.65 36.86 -17.38
C ILE A 262 -26.33 37.64 -17.35
N LEU A 263 -25.34 37.08 -16.65
CA LEU A 263 -24.05 37.72 -16.47
C LEU A 263 -23.20 37.69 -17.74
N ALA A 264 -23.41 36.73 -18.64
CA ALA A 264 -22.77 36.70 -19.94
C ALA A 264 -23.17 37.92 -20.77
N GLU A 265 -24.48 38.18 -20.89
CA GLU A 265 -25.01 39.36 -21.58
C GLU A 265 -24.50 40.66 -20.92
N TYR A 266 -24.62 40.75 -19.59
CA TYR A 266 -24.23 41.94 -18.84
C TYR A 266 -22.73 42.27 -18.93
N TRP A 267 -21.86 41.25 -18.98
CA TRP A 267 -20.41 41.44 -19.13
C TRP A 267 -19.94 41.39 -20.60
N ASN A 268 -20.87 41.36 -21.57
CA ASN A 268 -20.57 41.24 -22.99
C ASN A 268 -19.64 40.04 -23.29
N LYS A 269 -19.96 38.87 -22.72
CA LYS A 269 -19.29 37.59 -22.99
C LYS A 269 -20.10 36.82 -24.03
N SER A 270 -19.42 36.36 -25.08
CA SER A 270 -20.05 35.59 -26.16
C SER A 270 -20.50 34.21 -25.70
N GLU A 271 -19.78 33.62 -24.75
CA GLU A 271 -20.04 32.26 -24.28
C GLU A 271 -20.52 32.25 -22.83
N LEU A 272 -21.57 31.45 -22.56
CA LEU A 272 -22.05 31.18 -21.19
C LEU A 272 -20.91 30.64 -20.30
N TRP A 273 -20.04 29.84 -20.90
CA TRP A 273 -18.87 29.27 -20.24
C TRP A 273 -17.92 30.35 -19.68
N ASP A 274 -17.68 31.43 -20.42
CA ASP A 274 -16.80 32.52 -19.97
C ASP A 274 -17.38 33.26 -18.76
N ALA A 275 -18.70 33.45 -18.73
CA ALA A 275 -19.37 34.05 -17.59
C ALA A 275 -19.29 33.14 -16.36
N LYS A 276 -19.50 31.83 -16.55
CA LYS A 276 -19.33 30.83 -15.49
C LYS A 276 -17.93 30.86 -14.89
N LEU A 277 -16.89 30.84 -15.73
CA LEU A 277 -15.50 30.91 -15.28
C LEU A 277 -15.19 32.23 -14.55
N LYS A 278 -15.71 33.35 -15.05
CA LYS A 278 -15.54 34.66 -14.40
C LYS A 278 -16.21 34.71 -13.03
N ILE A 279 -17.41 34.16 -12.88
CA ILE A 279 -18.06 34.00 -11.57
C ILE A 279 -17.17 33.17 -10.67
N GLY A 280 -16.76 31.98 -11.10
CA GLY A 280 -15.87 31.10 -10.35
C GLY A 280 -14.60 31.81 -9.87
N SER A 281 -13.94 32.55 -10.76
CA SER A 281 -12.75 33.34 -10.43
C SER A 281 -13.01 34.40 -9.36
N LEU A 282 -14.14 35.12 -9.42
CA LEU A 282 -14.51 36.11 -8.40
C LEU A 282 -14.75 35.43 -7.04
N LEU A 283 -15.43 34.28 -7.03
CA LEU A 283 -15.68 33.52 -5.81
C LEU A 283 -14.37 33.00 -5.18
N MET A 284 -13.46 32.47 -5.99
CA MET A 284 -12.14 32.01 -5.53
C MET A 284 -11.30 33.16 -4.94
N SER A 285 -11.45 34.38 -5.44
CA SER A 285 -10.81 35.57 -4.88
C SER A 285 -11.52 36.16 -3.64
N GLY A 286 -12.64 35.58 -3.22
CA GLY A 286 -13.44 36.05 -2.09
C GLY A 286 -14.41 37.21 -2.42
N ASP A 287 -14.47 37.65 -3.68
CA ASP A 287 -15.30 38.78 -4.13
C ASP A 287 -16.75 38.35 -4.45
N ASN A 288 -17.38 37.70 -3.48
CA ASN A 288 -18.77 37.26 -3.58
C ASN A 288 -19.74 38.44 -3.74
N ALA A 289 -19.36 39.62 -3.22
CA ALA A 289 -20.16 40.83 -3.30
C ALA A 289 -20.21 41.37 -4.74
N ALA A 290 -19.10 41.34 -5.49
CA ALA A 290 -19.09 41.74 -6.89
C ALA A 290 -20.02 40.89 -7.76
N VAL A 291 -20.04 39.57 -7.55
CA VAL A 291 -20.94 38.68 -8.31
C VAL A 291 -22.40 39.03 -8.05
N LYS A 292 -22.80 39.18 -6.77
CA LYS A 292 -24.17 39.54 -6.40
C LYS A 292 -24.59 40.91 -6.95
N LYS A 293 -23.71 41.90 -6.84
CA LYS A 293 -23.95 43.25 -7.36
C LYS A 293 -24.13 43.25 -8.87
N ALA A 294 -23.24 42.56 -9.60
CA ALA A 294 -23.34 42.41 -11.05
C ALA A 294 -24.65 41.72 -11.44
N LEU A 295 -25.05 40.67 -10.74
CA LEU A 295 -26.28 39.93 -11.03
C LEU A 295 -27.54 40.80 -10.79
N GLN A 296 -27.55 41.60 -9.72
CA GLN A 296 -28.65 42.53 -9.44
C GLN A 296 -28.77 43.60 -10.53
N GLN A 297 -27.64 44.19 -10.94
CA GLN A 297 -27.61 45.20 -12.01
C GLN A 297 -28.01 44.61 -13.36
N ALA A 298 -27.53 43.41 -13.67
CA ALA A 298 -27.86 42.68 -14.89
C ALA A 298 -29.37 42.41 -14.99
N LYS A 299 -30.00 41.97 -13.90
CA LYS A 299 -31.46 41.74 -13.84
C LYS A 299 -32.30 43.00 -14.09
N GLN A 300 -31.75 44.19 -13.87
CA GLN A 300 -32.43 45.47 -14.13
C GLN A 300 -32.21 46.00 -15.55
N THR A 301 -31.12 45.59 -16.20
CA THR A 301 -30.64 46.19 -17.45
C THR A 301 -30.86 45.29 -18.66
N VAL A 302 -30.78 43.97 -18.49
CA VAL A 302 -31.03 43.00 -19.54
C VAL A 302 -32.54 42.85 -19.74
N LYS A 303 -33.05 43.38 -20.86
CA LYS A 303 -34.45 43.18 -21.28
C LYS A 303 -34.58 41.79 -21.89
N TRP A 304 -35.28 40.90 -21.21
CA TRP A 304 -35.59 39.59 -21.76
C TRP A 304 -36.66 39.71 -22.86
N PRO A 305 -36.46 39.07 -24.03
CA PRO A 305 -37.59 38.82 -24.92
C PRO A 305 -38.57 37.93 -24.16
N ASN A 306 -39.80 38.44 -23.97
CA ASN A 306 -40.91 37.68 -23.41
C ASN A 306 -41.24 36.46 -24.28
#